data_AF-A0A4R3KKS8-F1
#
_entry.id   AF-A0A4R3KKS8-F1
#
_cell.length_a   1.000
_cell.length_b   1.000
_cell.length_c   1.000
_cell.angle_alpha   90.00
_cell.angle_beta   90.00
_cell.angle_gamma   90.00
#
_symmetry.space_group_name_H-M   'P 1'
#
loop_
_entity.id
_entity.type
_entity.pdbx_description
1 polymer ?
#
loop_
_entity_poly.entity_id
_entity_poly.type
_entity_poly.pdbx_seq_one_letter_code
_entity_poly.pdbx_strand_id
1 'polypeptide(L)'
;MKKVFRYDRSNPIANYRLGFLAYKYHRHSDAVLYFKNAIDYQTYAQSQDWKMNEEQLYRAHLYLVNSYLFVASRTYEKMKDLPMPEQELTQYELSPIFDIINKNEMYLNRHAFVRYTNEGRFFCSKEECDDIFYESDAVDNILILYFSDRNYLLKFNDKSIVLTAKFAELLKDLLLNSSKDQSLTVRNVKEYFNSKSEDVSKDTYKQGIRRLRRKLEEIGTPDIIVNDPNNKELAYYFNGTVQFMVMERVEEIID
;
A
#
# COMPACT_ATOMS: atom_id res chain seq x y z
N MET A 1 10.00 -5.06 7.02
CA MET A 1 10.53 -3.76 7.50
C MET A 1 11.69 -3.85 8.50
N LYS A 2 11.55 -4.47 9.70
CA LYS A 2 12.66 -4.51 10.70
C LYS A 2 13.97 -5.15 10.21
N LYS A 3 13.91 -6.02 9.20
CA LYS A 3 15.11 -6.63 8.61
C LYS A 3 15.86 -5.65 7.71
N VAL A 4 15.18 -4.93 6.80
CA VAL A 4 15.83 -3.95 5.89
C VAL A 4 16.53 -2.83 6.67
N PHE A 5 15.88 -2.30 7.71
CA PHE A 5 16.49 -1.26 8.58
C PHE A 5 17.69 -1.76 9.41
N ARG A 6 17.83 -3.08 9.60
CA ARG A 6 19.02 -3.68 10.20
C ARG A 6 20.20 -3.75 9.23
N TYR A 7 19.94 -3.80 7.92
CA TYR A 7 20.96 -3.94 6.89
C TYR A 7 21.33 -2.60 6.23
N ASP A 8 20.38 -1.69 6.06
CA ASP A 8 20.61 -0.35 5.52
C ASP A 8 19.70 0.68 6.20
N ARG A 9 20.28 1.49 7.10
CA ARG A 9 19.57 2.57 7.79
C ARG A 9 19.33 3.78 6.90
N SER A 10 20.08 3.89 5.80
CA SER A 10 19.96 4.95 4.79
C SER A 10 18.97 4.61 3.67
N ASN A 11 18.22 3.51 3.78
CA ASN A 11 17.25 3.14 2.76
C ASN A 11 16.03 4.11 2.76
N PRO A 12 15.78 4.86 1.66
CA PRO A 12 14.70 5.86 1.60
C PRO A 12 13.30 5.26 1.81
N ILE A 13 12.96 4.22 1.04
CA ILE A 13 11.62 3.60 1.11
C ILE A 13 11.35 2.95 2.48
N ALA A 14 12.39 2.44 3.15
CA ALA A 14 12.27 1.92 4.51
C ALA A 14 11.99 3.04 5.52
N ASN A 15 12.70 4.17 5.42
CA ASN A 15 12.45 5.33 6.27
C ASN A 15 11.06 5.91 6.03
N TYR A 16 10.60 5.99 4.78
CA TYR A 16 9.25 6.43 4.43
C TYR A 16 8.18 5.60 5.14
N ARG A 17 8.28 4.27 5.02
CA ARG A 17 7.33 3.33 5.66
C ARG A 17 7.37 3.42 7.19
N LEU A 18 8.55 3.61 7.80
CA LEU A 18 8.67 3.83 9.23
C LEU A 18 8.08 5.18 9.66
N GLY A 19 8.25 6.24 8.86
CA GLY A 19 7.65 7.54 9.07
C GLY A 19 6.13 7.45 9.08
N PHE A 20 5.55 6.77 8.10
CA PHE A 20 4.11 6.53 8.05
C PHE A 20 3.60 5.75 9.27
N LEU A 21 4.31 4.70 9.70
CA LEU A 21 3.95 3.98 10.91
C LEU A 21 4.01 4.88 12.16
N ALA A 22 5.08 5.67 12.32
CA ALA A 22 5.19 6.62 13.42
C ALA A 22 4.05 7.66 13.41
N TYR A 23 3.71 8.15 12.21
CA TYR A 23 2.62 9.08 11.97
C TYR A 23 1.27 8.50 12.42
N LYS A 24 0.95 7.29 11.94
CA LYS A 24 -0.28 6.56 12.27
C LYS A 24 -0.43 6.30 13.77
N TYR A 25 0.68 6.14 14.49
CA TYR A 25 0.70 5.96 15.95
C TYR A 25 0.83 7.27 16.73
N HIS A 26 0.61 8.43 16.10
CA HIS A 26 0.69 9.78 16.69
C HIS A 26 2.03 10.12 17.35
N ARG A 27 3.11 9.44 16.92
CA ARG A 27 4.50 9.69 17.32
C ARG A 27 5.13 10.68 16.34
N HIS A 28 4.57 11.90 16.30
CA HIS A 28 4.94 12.88 15.27
C HIS A 28 6.42 13.29 15.30
N SER A 29 7.08 13.30 16.47
CA SER A 29 8.53 13.54 16.55
C SER A 29 9.35 12.45 15.86
N ASP A 30 8.98 11.18 16.05
CA ASP A 30 9.60 10.06 15.34
C ASP A 30 9.30 10.15 13.83
N ALA A 31 8.06 10.52 13.47
CA ALA A 31 7.65 10.67 12.08
C ALA A 31 8.45 11.75 11.36
N VAL A 32 8.68 12.91 12.00
CA VAL A 32 9.57 13.97 11.47
C VAL A 32 10.94 13.41 11.12
N LEU A 33 11.57 12.68 12.05
CA LEU A 33 12.89 12.11 11.84
C LEU A 33 12.90 11.15 10.64
N TYR A 34 11.96 10.22 10.59
CA TYR A 34 11.91 9.22 9.54
C TYR A 34 11.59 9.82 8.16
N PHE A 35 10.62 10.74 8.05
CA PHE A 35 10.31 11.34 6.76
C PHE A 35 11.44 12.25 6.26
N LYS A 36 12.07 13.01 7.16
CA LYS A 36 13.26 13.79 6.81
C LYS A 36 14.36 12.88 6.27
N ASN A 37 14.67 11.79 6.98
CA ASN A 37 15.66 10.80 6.52
C ASN A 37 15.27 10.18 5.17
N ALA A 38 14.00 9.85 4.96
CA ALA A 38 13.53 9.31 3.69
C ALA A 38 13.82 10.26 2.53
N ILE A 39 13.50 11.55 2.69
CA ILE A 39 13.72 12.60 1.70
C ILE A 39 15.22 12.86 1.49
N ASP A 40 15.99 13.00 2.58
CA ASP A 40 17.42 13.29 2.50
C ASP A 40 18.16 12.14 1.79
N TYR A 41 17.87 10.89 2.18
CA TYR A 41 18.51 9.71 1.60
C TYR A 41 18.07 9.41 0.16
N GLN A 42 16.89 9.87 -0.27
CA GLN A 42 16.43 9.77 -1.66
C GLN A 42 17.48 10.31 -2.64
N THR A 43 18.16 11.39 -2.27
CA THR A 43 19.17 12.06 -3.11
C THR A 43 20.47 11.27 -3.26
N TYR A 44 20.78 10.40 -2.30
CA TYR A 44 22.03 9.64 -2.24
C TYR A 44 21.87 8.14 -2.57
N ALA A 45 20.63 7.66 -2.68
CA ALA A 45 20.33 6.26 -2.94
C ALA A 45 20.90 5.79 -4.29
N GLN A 46 21.75 4.76 -4.23
CA GLN A 46 22.42 4.18 -5.39
C GLN A 46 21.52 3.19 -6.14
N SER A 47 20.67 2.46 -5.42
CA SER A 47 19.71 1.53 -6.03
C SER A 47 18.39 2.24 -6.32
N GLN A 48 17.90 2.07 -7.55
CA GLN A 48 16.60 2.58 -7.96
C GLN A 48 15.46 1.85 -7.22
N ASP A 49 15.62 0.55 -6.96
CA ASP A 49 14.64 -0.29 -6.27
C ASP A 49 14.35 0.17 -4.83
N TRP A 50 15.22 1.02 -4.27
CA TRP A 50 15.10 1.51 -2.89
C TRP A 50 14.68 2.98 -2.80
N LYS A 51 14.52 3.63 -3.94
CA LYS A 51 13.99 4.99 -4.00
C LYS A 51 12.48 4.96 -3.87
N MET A 52 11.95 6.03 -3.29
CA MET A 52 10.53 6.34 -3.37
C MET A 52 10.17 6.75 -4.79
N ASN A 53 8.98 6.39 -5.27
CA ASN A 53 8.42 7.00 -6.47
C ASN A 53 8.01 8.46 -6.20
N GLU A 54 7.64 9.21 -7.25
CA GLU A 54 7.30 10.63 -7.13
C GLU A 54 6.12 10.88 -6.19
N GLU A 55 5.13 9.97 -6.19
CA GLU A 55 3.95 10.09 -5.35
C GLU A 55 4.29 9.90 -3.85
N GLN A 56 5.11 8.89 -3.54
CA GLN A 56 5.61 8.64 -2.19
C GLN A 56 6.47 9.79 -1.70
N LEU A 57 7.30 10.38 -2.56
CA LEU A 57 8.11 11.54 -2.22
C LEU A 57 7.22 12.76 -1.90
N TYR A 58 6.22 13.04 -2.73
CA TYR A 58 5.25 14.11 -2.47
C TYR A 58 4.53 13.92 -1.12
N ARG A 59 4.07 12.69 -0.85
CA ARG A 59 3.43 12.35 0.43
C ARG A 59 4.39 12.43 1.61
N ALA A 60 5.65 12.04 1.44
CA ALA A 60 6.67 12.18 2.49
C ALA A 60 6.80 13.64 2.92
N HIS A 61 6.77 14.58 1.97
CA HIS A 61 6.75 16.02 2.29
C HIS A 61 5.48 16.44 3.01
N LEU A 62 4.29 16.02 2.57
CA LEU A 62 3.03 16.33 3.24
C LEU A 62 3.01 15.79 4.69
N TYR A 63 3.36 14.53 4.88
CA TYR A 63 3.41 13.92 6.21
C TYR A 63 4.47 14.60 7.09
N LEU A 64 5.62 15.00 6.53
CA LEU A 64 6.66 15.74 7.26
C LEU A 64 6.13 17.09 7.76
N VAL A 65 5.49 17.88 6.89
CA VAL A 65 4.90 19.17 7.25
C VAL A 65 3.84 18.98 8.33
N ASN A 66 2.90 18.05 8.16
CA ASN A 66 1.89 17.77 9.17
C ASN A 66 2.51 17.35 10.50
N SER A 67 3.55 16.51 10.48
CA SER A 67 4.23 16.08 11.69
C SER A 67 4.87 17.26 12.44
N TYR A 68 5.51 18.20 11.73
CA TYR A 68 6.02 19.43 12.35
C TYR A 68 4.91 20.28 12.96
N LEU A 69 3.80 20.46 12.25
CA LEU A 69 2.67 21.25 12.75
C LEU A 69 2.04 20.63 14.00
N PHE A 70 1.92 19.30 14.07
CA PHE A 70 1.48 18.59 15.28
C PHE A 70 2.45 18.76 16.45
N VAL A 71 3.76 18.71 16.20
CA VAL A 71 4.79 18.95 17.23
C VAL A 71 4.70 20.40 17.75
N ALA A 72 4.54 21.39 16.85
CA ALA A 72 4.38 22.79 17.23
C ALA A 72 3.11 23.01 18.07
N SER A 73 1.98 22.44 17.65
CA SER A 73 0.69 22.53 18.34
C SER A 73 0.78 21.95 19.77
N ARG A 74 1.34 20.75 19.93
CA ARG A 74 1.56 20.13 21.26
C ARG A 74 2.54 20.92 22.13
N THR A 75 3.55 21.54 21.54
CA THR A 75 4.53 22.35 22.28
C THR A 75 3.86 23.59 22.86
N TYR A 76 3.02 24.24 22.06
CA TYR A 76 2.24 25.39 22.52
C TYR A 76 1.22 25.02 23.60
N GLU A 77 0.51 23.89 23.46
CA GLU A 77 -0.41 23.40 24.50
C GLU A 77 0.31 23.23 25.83
N LYS A 78 1.50 22.60 25.83
CA LYS A 78 2.32 22.44 27.03
C LYS A 78 2.82 23.76 27.61
N MET A 79 3.05 24.78 26.78
CA MET A 79 3.47 26.11 27.24
C MET A 79 2.36 26.83 28.02
N LYS A 80 1.08 26.55 27.73
CA LYS A 80 -0.06 27.09 28.52
C LYS A 80 -0.08 26.58 29.96
N ASP A 81 0.46 25.39 30.20
CA ASP A 81 0.50 24.76 31.52
C ASP A 81 1.70 25.22 32.37
N LEU A 82 2.63 25.99 31.79
CA LEU A 82 3.77 26.55 32.51
C LEU A 82 3.34 27.81 33.28
N PRO A 83 3.89 28.07 34.49
CA PRO A 83 3.64 29.31 35.20
C PRO A 83 4.09 30.49 34.32
N MET A 84 3.14 31.36 33.96
CA MET A 84 3.41 32.49 33.08
C MET A 84 4.43 33.44 33.72
N PRO A 85 5.49 33.85 33.00
CA PRO A 85 6.24 35.05 33.37
C PRO A 85 5.31 36.27 33.27
N GLU A 86 5.53 37.30 34.10
CA GLU A 86 4.72 38.53 34.21
C GLU A 86 4.56 39.35 32.91
N GLN A 87 5.19 38.93 31.81
CA GLN A 87 5.01 39.51 30.49
C GLN A 87 3.96 38.72 29.71
N GLU A 88 2.83 39.38 29.41
CA GLU A 88 1.80 38.86 28.51
C GLU A 88 2.44 38.46 27.17
N LEU A 89 2.64 37.16 26.98
CA LEU A 89 2.94 36.62 25.65
C LEU A 89 1.74 36.96 24.78
N THR A 90 1.95 37.78 23.75
CA THR A 90 0.97 38.06 22.70
C THR A 90 0.33 36.74 22.29
N GLN A 91 -1.00 36.65 22.32
CA GLN A 91 -1.74 35.43 22.01
C GLN A 91 -1.29 34.89 20.65
N TYR A 92 -0.42 33.88 20.64
CA TYR A 92 -0.02 33.22 19.41
C TYR A 92 -1.27 32.55 18.83
N GLU A 93 -1.75 33.04 17.68
CA GLU A 93 -2.93 32.49 17.01
C GLU A 93 -2.62 31.08 16.50
N LEU A 94 -3.13 30.07 17.19
CA LEU A 94 -3.09 28.68 16.72
C LEU A 94 -4.04 28.41 15.54
N SER A 95 -5.05 29.27 15.36
CA SER A 95 -6.15 29.05 14.40
C SER A 95 -5.67 28.70 12.99
N PRO A 96 -4.67 29.40 12.40
CA PRO A 96 -4.22 29.09 11.05
C PRO A 96 -3.47 27.76 10.93
N ILE A 97 -2.77 27.33 11.99
CA ILE A 97 -2.01 26.07 12.00
C ILE A 97 -2.97 24.88 11.97
N PHE A 98 -4.04 24.91 12.76
CA PHE A 98 -5.03 23.84 12.79
C PHE A 98 -5.76 23.69 11.45
N ASP A 99 -6.07 24.81 10.78
CA ASP A 99 -6.70 24.77 9.47
C ASP A 99 -5.82 24.07 8.43
N ILE A 100 -4.50 24.31 8.47
CA ILE A 100 -3.54 23.65 7.57
C ILE A 100 -3.43 22.16 7.90
N ILE A 101 -3.31 21.80 9.19
CA ILE A 101 -3.29 20.39 9.62
C ILE A 101 -4.53 19.68 9.10
N ASN A 102 -5.72 20.24 9.35
CA ASN A 102 -6.99 19.64 8.97
C ASN A 102 -7.13 19.46 7.45
N LYS A 103 -6.76 20.48 6.66
CA LYS A 103 -6.79 20.39 5.19
C LYS A 103 -5.88 19.29 4.67
N ASN A 104 -4.66 19.18 5.21
CA ASN A 104 -3.71 18.16 4.80
C ASN A 104 -4.17 16.76 5.26
N GLU A 105 -4.72 16.62 6.47
CA GLU A 105 -5.28 15.35 6.94
C GLU A 105 -6.46 14.89 6.09
N MET A 106 -7.38 15.80 5.75
CA MET A 106 -8.47 15.49 4.84
C MET A 106 -7.96 15.03 3.48
N TYR A 107 -6.93 15.70 2.95
CA TYR A 107 -6.31 15.30 1.69
C TYR A 107 -5.67 13.91 1.78
N LEU A 108 -4.84 13.67 2.80
CA LEU A 108 -4.17 12.39 3.02
C LEU A 108 -5.18 11.24 3.20
N ASN A 109 -6.25 11.48 3.95
CA ASN A 109 -7.31 10.50 4.17
C ASN A 109 -8.08 10.17 2.89
N ARG A 110 -8.42 11.17 2.07
CA ARG A 110 -9.12 10.97 0.79
C ARG A 110 -8.29 10.26 -0.27
N HIS A 111 -6.98 10.22 -0.10
CA HIS A 111 -6.05 9.59 -1.03
C HIS A 111 -5.24 8.48 -0.35
N ALA A 112 -5.75 7.88 0.73
CA ALA A 112 -5.02 6.87 1.51
C ALA A 112 -4.90 5.52 0.78
N PHE A 113 -5.81 5.25 -0.15
CA PHE A 113 -5.86 4.04 -0.95
C PHE A 113 -5.86 4.36 -2.44
N VAL A 114 -5.41 3.38 -3.21
CA VAL A 114 -5.55 3.34 -4.65
C VAL A 114 -6.41 2.15 -5.02
N ARG A 115 -7.31 2.40 -5.96
CA ARG A 115 -8.12 1.41 -6.63
C ARG A 115 -7.66 1.27 -8.08
N TYR A 116 -7.28 0.06 -8.45
CA TYR A 116 -7.01 -0.33 -9.83
C TYR A 116 -8.22 -1.08 -10.37
N THR A 117 -8.71 -0.65 -11.53
CA THR A 117 -9.76 -1.33 -12.28
C THR A 117 -9.30 -1.54 -13.72
N ASN A 118 -10.13 -2.21 -14.52
CA ASN A 118 -9.95 -2.29 -15.96
C ASN A 118 -9.87 -0.92 -16.66
N GLU A 119 -10.40 0.15 -16.04
CA GLU A 119 -10.48 1.50 -16.60
C GLU A 119 -9.31 2.40 -16.16
N GLY A 120 -8.56 2.00 -15.13
CA GLY A 120 -7.39 2.73 -14.67
C GLY A 120 -7.24 2.78 -13.16
N ARG A 121 -6.54 3.82 -12.71
CA ARG A 121 -6.08 4.02 -11.33
C ARG A 121 -6.79 5.21 -10.70
N PHE A 122 -7.42 5.00 -9.55
CA PHE A 122 -8.18 6.03 -8.83
C PHE A 122 -7.79 6.08 -7.36
N PHE A 123 -7.67 7.29 -6.81
CA PHE A 123 -7.49 7.46 -5.37
C PHE A 123 -8.83 7.36 -4.64
N CYS A 124 -8.78 6.80 -3.44
CA CYS A 124 -9.92 6.72 -2.55
C CYS A 124 -9.47 6.74 -1.09
N SER A 125 -10.42 7.03 -0.23
CA SER A 125 -10.31 6.88 1.21
C SER A 125 -10.48 5.42 1.63
N LYS A 126 -10.11 5.15 2.88
CA LYS A 126 -10.36 3.85 3.49
C LYS A 126 -11.87 3.56 3.59
N GLU A 127 -12.65 4.57 4.00
CA GLU A 127 -14.10 4.46 4.16
C GLU A 127 -14.75 4.05 2.85
N GLU A 128 -14.39 4.70 1.73
CA GLU A 128 -14.87 4.30 0.41
C GLU A 128 -14.45 2.85 0.04
N CYS A 129 -13.24 2.40 0.39
CA CYS A 129 -12.85 0.99 0.18
C CYS A 129 -13.68 0.02 1.02
N ASP A 130 -13.92 0.35 2.29
CA ASP A 130 -14.70 -0.46 3.22
C ASP A 130 -16.16 -0.52 2.76
N ASP A 131 -16.76 0.60 2.33
CA ASP A 131 -18.12 0.67 1.78
C ASP A 131 -18.26 -0.19 0.52
N ILE A 132 -17.31 -0.08 -0.41
CA ILE A 132 -17.27 -0.91 -1.62
C ILE A 132 -17.17 -2.40 -1.26
N PHE A 133 -16.37 -2.75 -0.25
CA PHE A 133 -16.16 -4.16 0.10
C PHE A 133 -17.32 -4.77 0.89
N TYR A 134 -17.84 -4.06 1.90
CA TYR A 134 -18.81 -4.58 2.86
C TYR A 134 -20.26 -4.21 2.58
N GLU A 135 -20.51 -3.02 2.03
CA GLU A 135 -21.85 -2.46 1.94
C GLU A 135 -22.46 -2.52 0.54
N SER A 136 -21.65 -2.77 -0.51
CA SER A 136 -22.18 -2.79 -1.86
C SER A 136 -22.89 -4.13 -2.17
N ASP A 137 -24.23 -4.11 -2.12
CA ASP A 137 -25.11 -5.03 -2.89
C ASP A 137 -25.01 -4.79 -4.41
N ALA A 138 -24.25 -3.77 -4.84
CA ALA A 138 -24.28 -3.19 -6.17
C ALA A 138 -23.16 -3.65 -7.12
N VAL A 139 -22.27 -4.55 -6.68
CA VAL A 139 -21.09 -4.92 -7.45
C VAL A 139 -21.12 -6.40 -7.80
N ASP A 140 -22.15 -6.76 -8.58
CA ASP A 140 -22.27 -8.09 -9.17
C ASP A 140 -21.17 -8.31 -10.22
N ASN A 141 -20.60 -9.51 -10.22
CA ASN A 141 -19.61 -9.98 -11.20
C ASN A 141 -18.30 -9.20 -11.24
N ILE A 142 -17.91 -8.54 -10.13
CA ILE A 142 -16.56 -7.97 -9.98
C ILE A 142 -15.78 -8.74 -8.93
N LEU A 143 -14.55 -9.11 -9.28
CA LEU A 143 -13.58 -9.68 -8.35
C LEU A 143 -12.85 -8.56 -7.60
N ILE A 144 -13.08 -8.45 -6.30
CA ILE A 144 -12.48 -7.42 -5.45
C ILE A 144 -11.37 -8.04 -4.62
N LEU A 145 -10.14 -7.58 -4.84
CA LEU A 145 -8.96 -7.91 -4.03
C LEU A 145 -8.59 -6.69 -3.17
N TYR A 146 -8.81 -6.79 -1.86
CA TYR A 146 -8.58 -5.69 -0.92
C TYR A 146 -7.44 -5.98 0.05
N PHE A 147 -6.34 -5.23 -0.11
CA PHE A 147 -5.22 -5.17 0.82
C PHE A 147 -5.57 -4.23 1.98
N SER A 148 -6.41 -4.73 2.91
CA SER A 148 -6.82 -3.98 4.09
C SER A 148 -5.67 -3.85 5.11
N ASP A 149 -5.87 -3.03 6.13
CA ASP A 149 -4.90 -2.83 7.23
C ASP A 149 -4.49 -4.12 7.97
N ARG A 150 -5.31 -5.19 7.92
CA ARG A 150 -5.12 -6.39 8.75
C ARG A 150 -5.03 -7.68 7.95
N ASN A 151 -5.77 -7.74 6.85
CA ASN A 151 -5.97 -8.96 6.07
C ASN A 151 -5.96 -8.65 4.57
N TYR A 152 -5.60 -9.66 3.77
CA TYR A 152 -5.83 -9.62 2.33
C TYR A 152 -7.17 -10.27 2.05
N LEU A 153 -8.16 -9.49 1.67
CA LEU A 153 -9.53 -9.94 1.48
C LEU A 153 -9.80 -10.13 0.00
N LEU A 154 -10.49 -11.20 -0.35
CA LEU A 154 -10.95 -11.47 -1.71
C LEU A 154 -12.47 -11.66 -1.67
N LYS A 155 -13.20 -10.92 -2.51
CA LYS A 155 -14.66 -11.00 -2.64
C LYS A 155 -15.04 -11.17 -4.10
N PHE A 156 -16.04 -12.01 -4.34
CA PHE A 156 -16.73 -12.12 -5.62
C PHE A 156 -18.20 -12.36 -5.32
N ASN A 157 -19.07 -11.45 -5.77
CA ASN A 157 -20.47 -11.39 -5.36
C ASN A 157 -20.57 -11.40 -3.82
N ASP A 158 -21.45 -12.23 -3.24
CA ASP A 158 -21.69 -12.27 -1.79
C ASP A 158 -20.66 -13.08 -0.98
N LYS A 159 -19.69 -13.72 -1.66
CA LYS A 159 -18.72 -14.59 -0.99
C LYS A 159 -17.39 -13.89 -0.82
N SER A 160 -16.83 -14.00 0.38
CA SER A 160 -15.51 -13.46 0.69
C SER A 160 -14.65 -14.44 1.48
N ILE A 161 -13.34 -14.35 1.26
CA ILE A 161 -12.32 -15.13 1.98
C ILE A 161 -11.10 -14.26 2.30
N VAL A 162 -10.29 -14.73 3.25
CA VAL A 162 -8.97 -14.17 3.53
C VAL A 162 -7.91 -14.94 2.74
N LEU A 163 -7.07 -14.23 1.99
CA LEU A 163 -5.87 -14.75 1.33
C LEU A 163 -4.64 -14.59 2.21
N THR A 164 -3.63 -15.43 1.95
CA THR A 164 -2.27 -15.19 2.46
C THR A 164 -1.58 -14.14 1.60
N ALA A 165 -0.59 -13.42 2.14
CA ALA A 165 0.20 -12.43 1.40
C ALA A 165 0.66 -12.96 0.05
N LYS A 166 1.23 -14.18 0.05
CA LYS A 166 1.68 -14.87 -1.16
C LYS A 166 0.60 -14.98 -2.25
N PHE A 167 -0.62 -15.35 -1.89
CA PHE A 167 -1.69 -15.53 -2.88
C PHE A 167 -2.33 -14.20 -3.29
N ALA A 168 -2.38 -13.22 -2.38
CA ALA A 168 -2.83 -11.88 -2.69
C ALA A 168 -1.91 -11.21 -3.70
N GLU A 169 -0.60 -11.22 -3.48
CA GLU A 169 0.38 -10.62 -4.41
C GLU A 169 0.40 -11.35 -5.76
N LEU A 170 0.37 -12.69 -5.76
CA LEU A 170 0.28 -13.45 -7.01
C LEU A 170 -0.98 -13.12 -7.81
N LEU A 171 -2.12 -12.96 -7.14
CA LEU A 171 -3.36 -12.58 -7.80
C LEU A 171 -3.31 -11.13 -8.31
N LYS A 172 -2.74 -10.21 -7.52
CA LYS A 172 -2.52 -8.81 -7.94
C LYS A 172 -1.72 -8.74 -9.24
N ASP A 173 -0.59 -9.44 -9.31
CA ASP A 173 0.23 -9.48 -10.52
C ASP A 173 -0.51 -10.10 -11.71
N LEU A 174 -1.30 -11.15 -11.49
CA LEU A 174 -2.11 -11.72 -12.57
C LEU A 174 -3.11 -10.68 -13.09
N LEU A 175 -3.80 -9.96 -12.21
CA LEU A 175 -4.83 -8.99 -12.59
C LEU A 175 -4.25 -7.73 -13.26
N LEU A 176 -3.11 -7.22 -12.76
CA LEU A 176 -2.56 -5.94 -13.20
C LEU A 176 -1.48 -6.06 -14.28
N ASN A 177 -0.66 -7.11 -14.21
CA ASN A 177 0.60 -7.21 -14.95
C ASN A 177 0.61 -8.36 -15.96
N SER A 178 -0.52 -9.03 -16.18
CA SER A 178 -0.61 -10.18 -17.08
C SER A 178 -1.74 -10.07 -18.09
N SER A 179 -1.47 -10.55 -19.29
CA SER A 179 -2.41 -10.66 -20.39
C SER A 179 -1.99 -11.80 -21.31
N LYS A 180 -2.78 -12.07 -22.36
CA LYS A 180 -2.42 -13.07 -23.37
C LYS A 180 -1.08 -12.78 -24.05
N ASP A 181 -0.73 -11.49 -24.19
CA ASP A 181 0.52 -11.06 -24.84
C ASP A 181 1.68 -10.95 -23.83
N GLN A 182 1.37 -10.93 -22.53
CA GLN A 182 2.33 -10.78 -21.43
C GLN A 182 1.99 -11.75 -20.29
N SER A 183 2.40 -13.01 -20.44
CA SER A 183 2.17 -14.05 -19.42
C SER A 183 3.22 -14.02 -18.31
N LEU A 184 2.80 -14.27 -17.07
CA LEU A 184 3.69 -14.35 -15.90
C LEU A 184 4.39 -15.71 -15.83
N THR A 185 5.72 -15.66 -15.95
CA THR A 185 6.62 -16.80 -15.82
C THR A 185 7.01 -17.04 -14.37
N VAL A 186 7.70 -18.15 -14.11
CA VAL A 186 8.31 -18.46 -12.79
C VAL A 186 9.22 -17.34 -12.29
N ARG A 187 9.92 -16.65 -13.21
CA ARG A 187 10.85 -15.56 -12.86
C ARG A 187 10.10 -14.36 -12.26
N ASN A 188 8.93 -14.04 -12.81
CA ASN A 188 8.12 -12.91 -12.36
C ASN A 188 7.61 -13.10 -10.93
N VAL A 189 7.28 -14.34 -10.56
CA VAL A 189 6.60 -14.63 -9.28
C VAL A 189 7.52 -15.16 -8.20
N LYS A 190 8.83 -15.27 -8.47
CA LYS A 190 9.80 -16.00 -7.64
C LYS A 190 9.79 -15.53 -6.19
N GLU A 191 9.66 -14.22 -5.99
CA GLU A 191 9.72 -13.58 -4.68
C GLU A 191 8.58 -14.00 -3.74
N TYR A 192 7.40 -14.32 -4.29
CA TYR A 192 6.24 -14.73 -3.48
C TYR A 192 6.38 -16.12 -2.87
N PHE A 193 7.21 -16.97 -3.47
CA PHE A 193 7.35 -18.36 -3.06
C PHE A 193 8.42 -18.59 -2.00
N ASN A 194 9.15 -17.53 -1.59
CA ASN A 194 10.06 -17.52 -0.43
C ASN A 194 10.96 -18.78 -0.36
N SER A 195 11.49 -19.21 -1.50
CA SER A 195 12.41 -20.33 -1.52
C SER A 195 13.79 -19.82 -1.11
N LYS A 196 14.34 -20.34 0.00
CA LYS A 196 15.77 -20.19 0.33
C LYS A 196 16.68 -20.77 -0.77
N SER A 197 16.12 -21.60 -1.66
CA SER A 197 16.75 -22.01 -2.91
C SER A 197 16.58 -20.92 -3.96
N GLU A 198 17.66 -20.65 -4.70
CA GLU A 198 17.66 -19.74 -5.84
C GLU A 198 16.71 -20.14 -6.97
N ASP A 199 16.00 -21.27 -6.88
CA ASP A 199 15.00 -21.67 -7.87
C ASP A 199 13.66 -22.02 -7.23
N VAL A 200 12.61 -21.35 -7.69
CA VAL A 200 11.23 -21.80 -7.55
C VAL A 200 10.99 -22.84 -8.64
N SER A 201 10.71 -24.09 -8.26
CA SER A 201 10.46 -25.12 -9.27
C SER A 201 9.17 -24.83 -10.04
N LYS A 202 9.12 -25.26 -11.31
CA LYS A 202 7.90 -25.21 -12.13
C LYS A 202 6.72 -25.87 -11.41
N ASP A 203 6.97 -26.96 -10.67
CA ASP A 203 5.93 -27.65 -9.90
C ASP A 203 5.41 -26.82 -8.73
N THR A 204 6.27 -26.07 -8.07
CA THR A 204 5.88 -25.14 -7.01
C THR A 204 4.96 -24.05 -7.56
N TYR A 205 5.28 -23.51 -8.75
CA TYR A 205 4.43 -22.52 -9.40
C TYR A 205 3.08 -23.12 -9.84
N LYS A 206 3.07 -24.29 -10.49
CA LYS A 206 1.83 -25.03 -10.84
C LYS A 206 0.95 -25.28 -9.62
N GLN A 207 1.53 -25.74 -8.52
CA GLN A 207 0.81 -25.96 -7.27
C GLN A 207 0.27 -24.65 -6.67
N GLY A 208 1.04 -23.56 -6.77
CA GLY A 208 0.60 -22.23 -6.37
C GLY A 208 -0.65 -21.79 -7.12
N ILE A 209 -0.62 -21.86 -8.45
CA ILE A 209 -1.76 -21.52 -9.31
C ILE A 209 -2.96 -22.42 -9.03
N ARG A 210 -2.76 -23.74 -8.89
CA ARG A 210 -3.84 -24.67 -8.54
C ARG A 210 -4.50 -24.31 -7.20
N ARG A 211 -3.70 -23.94 -6.19
CA ARG A 211 -4.24 -23.52 -4.87
C ARG A 211 -4.98 -22.19 -4.96
N LEU A 212 -4.49 -21.25 -5.77
CA LEU A 212 -5.16 -19.98 -6.02
C LEU A 212 -6.49 -20.17 -6.75
N ARG A 213 -6.54 -21.00 -7.80
CA ARG A 213 -7.80 -21.39 -8.49
C ARG A 213 -8.82 -21.96 -7.52
N ARG A 214 -8.42 -22.88 -6.63
CA ARG A 214 -9.33 -23.41 -5.62
C ARG A 214 -9.90 -22.32 -4.71
N LYS A 215 -9.10 -21.29 -4.36
CA LYS A 215 -9.58 -20.14 -3.58
C LYS A 215 -10.57 -19.26 -4.36
N LEU A 216 -10.37 -19.09 -5.66
CA LEU A 216 -11.31 -18.41 -6.55
C LEU A 216 -12.63 -19.22 -6.70
N GLU A 217 -12.52 -20.54 -6.83
CA GLU A 217 -13.66 -21.45 -6.88
C GLU A 217 -14.49 -21.43 -5.57
N GLU A 218 -13.83 -21.35 -4.40
CA GLU A 218 -14.49 -21.25 -3.08
C GLU A 218 -15.46 -20.06 -3.01
N ILE A 219 -15.14 -18.94 -3.69
CA ILE A 219 -15.99 -17.74 -3.77
C ILE A 219 -16.85 -17.68 -5.04
N GLY A 220 -16.82 -18.72 -5.88
CA GLY A 220 -17.67 -18.83 -7.07
C GLY A 220 -17.19 -18.04 -8.30
N THR A 221 -15.94 -17.62 -8.34
CA THR A 221 -15.36 -16.98 -9.53
C THR A 221 -15.18 -18.02 -10.64
N PRO A 222 -15.47 -17.67 -11.92
CA PRO A 222 -15.10 -18.53 -13.06
C PRO A 222 -13.58 -18.72 -13.16
N ASP A 223 -13.11 -19.69 -13.95
CA ASP A 223 -11.66 -19.85 -14.16
C ASP A 223 -11.12 -18.69 -15.01
N ILE A 224 -10.49 -17.74 -14.33
CA ILE A 224 -9.94 -16.51 -14.92
C ILE A 224 -8.44 -16.61 -15.24
N ILE A 225 -7.77 -17.68 -14.81
CA ILE A 225 -6.34 -17.87 -14.99
C ILE A 225 -6.14 -18.86 -16.12
N VAL A 226 -5.39 -18.50 -17.16
CA VAL A 226 -5.13 -19.38 -18.31
C VAL A 226 -3.65 -19.71 -18.38
N ASN A 227 -3.33 -20.98 -18.66
CA ASN A 227 -1.96 -21.37 -18.97
C ASN A 227 -1.61 -20.95 -20.39
N ASP A 228 -0.44 -20.37 -20.60
CA ASP A 228 0.03 -19.97 -21.92
C ASP A 228 0.90 -21.08 -22.54
N PRO A 229 0.38 -21.87 -23.50
CA PRO A 229 1.14 -22.93 -24.14
C PRO A 229 2.15 -22.40 -25.16
N ASN A 230 2.02 -21.15 -25.60
CA ASN A 230 2.90 -20.53 -26.59
C ASN A 230 4.17 -19.95 -25.95
N ASN A 231 4.18 -19.81 -24.62
CA ASN A 231 5.35 -19.39 -23.88
C ASN A 231 6.40 -20.52 -23.81
N LYS A 232 7.67 -20.17 -24.00
CA LYS A 232 8.79 -21.12 -23.89
C LYS A 232 8.97 -21.64 -22.46
N GLU A 233 8.47 -20.90 -21.47
CA GLU A 233 8.48 -21.25 -20.06
C GLU A 233 7.06 -21.51 -19.54
N LEU A 234 6.96 -22.13 -18.37
CA LEU A 234 5.67 -22.27 -17.70
C LEU A 234 5.16 -20.88 -17.32
N ALA A 235 4.07 -20.46 -17.96
CA ALA A 235 3.48 -19.15 -17.75
C ALA A 235 1.95 -19.20 -17.62
N TYR A 236 1.41 -18.20 -16.94
CA TYR A 236 -0.03 -18.01 -16.76
C TYR A 236 -0.39 -16.54 -16.94
N TYR A 237 -1.61 -16.28 -17.37
CA TYR A 237 -2.15 -14.94 -17.51
C TYR A 237 -3.62 -14.87 -17.10
N PHE A 238 -4.08 -13.66 -16.79
CA PHE A 238 -5.48 -13.35 -16.58
C PHE A 238 -6.21 -13.16 -17.90
N ASN A 239 -7.33 -13.86 -18.08
CA ASN A 239 -8.03 -13.90 -19.37
C ASN A 239 -8.98 -12.71 -19.62
N GLY A 240 -9.16 -11.81 -18.65
CA GLY A 240 -10.02 -10.62 -18.80
C GLY A 240 -11.52 -10.91 -18.83
N THR A 241 -11.97 -12.12 -18.49
CA THR A 241 -13.40 -12.51 -18.56
C THR A 241 -14.25 -11.93 -17.45
N VAL A 242 -13.64 -11.42 -16.38
CA VAL A 242 -14.30 -10.86 -15.20
C VAL A 242 -13.76 -9.45 -14.97
N GLN A 243 -14.62 -8.52 -14.56
CA GLN A 243 -14.15 -7.21 -14.11
C GLN A 243 -13.46 -7.37 -12.76
N PHE A 244 -12.40 -6.59 -12.52
CA PHE A 244 -11.69 -6.67 -11.26
C PHE A 244 -11.49 -5.30 -10.63
N MET A 245 -11.23 -5.34 -9.33
CA MET A 245 -10.87 -4.19 -8.53
C MET A 245 -9.78 -4.60 -7.53
N VAL A 246 -8.60 -4.01 -7.65
CA VAL A 246 -7.54 -4.16 -6.63
C VAL A 246 -7.48 -2.88 -5.82
N MET A 247 -7.60 -3.00 -4.50
CA MET A 247 -7.52 -1.87 -3.57
C MET A 247 -6.34 -2.06 -2.63
N GLU A 248 -5.39 -1.13 -2.61
CA GLU A 248 -4.22 -1.18 -1.72
C GLU A 248 -3.82 0.20 -1.20
N ARG A 249 -3.08 0.22 -0.09
CA ARG A 249 -2.57 1.46 0.48
C ARG A 249 -1.50 2.05 -0.40
N VAL A 250 -1.53 3.38 -0.55
CA VAL A 250 -0.54 4.08 -1.37
C VAL A 250 0.88 3.89 -0.82
N GLU A 251 1.02 3.81 0.50
CA GLU A 251 2.33 3.66 1.14
C GLU A 251 2.96 2.26 0.93
N GLU A 252 2.19 1.29 0.46
CA GLU A 252 2.63 -0.08 0.25
C GLU A 252 3.05 -0.37 -1.19
N ILE A 253 2.60 0.43 -2.15
CA ILE A 253 2.94 0.32 -3.57
C ILE A 253 4.46 0.41 -3.75
N ILE A 254 5.05 -0.51 -4.50
CA ILE A 254 6.43 -0.44 -4.98
C ILE A 254 6.31 -0.54 -6.50
N ASP A 255 6.82 0.46 -7.22
CA ASP A 255 6.89 0.42 -8.69
C ASP A 255 8.14 -0.33 -9.16
#